data_AF-A0A418AVX0-F1
#
_entry.id   AF-A0A418AVX0-F1
#
_cell.length_a   1.000
_cell.length_b   1.000
_cell.length_c   1.000
_cell.angle_alpha   90.00
_cell.angle_beta   90.00
_cell.angle_gamma   90.00
#
_symmetry.space_group_name_H-M   'P 1'
#
loop_
_entity.id
_entity.type
_entity.pdbx_description
1 polymer ?
#
loop_
_entity_poly.entity_id
_entity_poly.type
_entity_poly.pdbx_seq_one_letter_code
_entity_poly.pdbx_strand_id
1 'polypeptide(L)'
;MERVNRLMQAELDYRGDDDGGPQEVLAAKLVRAEEEGLSAVSLEQLRRLLKVYTDVFRLEMSCYPPIKVEPLKVRVKQAASPVKFELHRYPPLHMEYLKGQVGELERDGLIHQNNRSRWACAPLIGPQKDWRLQNDDR
;
A
#
# COMPACT_ATOMS: atom_id res chain seq x y z
N MET A 1 -5.03 26.28 14.52
CA MET A 1 -4.01 26.04 13.48
C MET A 1 -2.85 25.19 14.02
N GLU A 2 -2.21 25.55 15.13
CA GLU A 2 -1.07 24.78 15.70
C GLU A 2 -1.40 23.37 16.20
N ARG A 3 -2.59 23.14 16.78
CA ARG A 3 -2.98 21.80 17.27
C ARG A 3 -3.21 20.78 16.15
N VAL A 4 -3.65 21.24 14.98
CA VAL A 4 -3.86 20.39 13.80
C VAL A 4 -2.51 20.04 13.15
N ASN A 5 -1.55 20.99 13.12
CA ASN A 5 -0.19 20.72 12.68
C ASN A 5 0.56 19.73 13.59
N ARG A 6 0.36 19.82 14.91
CA ARG A 6 1.03 18.96 15.89
C ARG A 6 0.52 17.52 15.89
N LEU A 7 -0.77 17.33 15.60
CA LEU A 7 -1.35 16.00 15.38
C LEU A 7 -0.93 15.42 14.02
N MET A 8 -0.82 16.27 12.99
CA MET A 8 -0.33 15.84 11.66
C MET A 8 1.13 15.35 11.68
N GLN A 9 2.01 15.96 12.48
CA GLN A 9 3.39 15.48 12.60
C GLN A 9 3.45 14.11 13.30
N ALA A 10 2.67 13.91 14.36
CA ALA A 10 2.60 12.61 15.05
C ALA A 10 1.98 11.48 14.21
N GLU A 11 1.24 11.81 13.15
CA GLU A 11 0.50 10.84 12.33
C GLU A 11 1.21 10.52 11.00
N LEU A 12 2.08 11.43 10.52
CA LEU A 12 3.13 11.08 9.54
C LEU A 12 4.16 10.12 10.14
N ASP A 13 4.35 10.18 11.46
CA ASP A 13 5.19 9.25 12.23
C ASP A 13 4.47 7.92 12.57
N TYR A 14 3.15 7.80 12.33
CA TYR A 14 2.38 6.57 12.60
C TYR A 14 2.38 5.59 11.41
N ARG A 15 3.51 5.46 10.73
CA ARG A 15 3.75 4.35 9.79
C ARG A 15 4.64 3.32 10.46
N GLY A 16 4.17 2.80 11.59
CA GLY A 16 4.73 1.65 12.30
C GLY A 16 6.25 1.70 12.46
N ASP A 17 6.71 2.38 13.50
CA ASP A 17 8.04 2.18 14.10
C ASP A 17 8.19 0.77 14.70
N ASP A 18 7.86 -0.28 13.94
CA ASP A 18 8.44 -1.60 14.16
C ASP A 18 9.71 -1.59 13.28
N ASP A 19 10.82 -1.10 13.85
CA ASP A 19 12.16 -1.12 13.26
C ASP A 19 12.66 -2.57 12.98
N GLY A 20 11.86 -3.56 13.32
CA GLY A 20 12.10 -4.98 13.12
C GLY A 20 11.66 -5.50 11.76
N GLY A 21 12.50 -6.34 11.13
CA GLY A 21 12.12 -7.05 9.92
C GLY A 21 10.89 -7.96 10.13
N PRO A 22 10.23 -8.45 9.05
CA PRO A 22 9.08 -9.37 9.15
C PRO A 22 9.28 -10.55 10.12
N GLN A 23 10.52 -10.98 10.30
CA GLN A 23 10.94 -12.03 11.23
C GLN A 23 10.61 -11.69 12.69
N GLU A 24 10.81 -10.44 13.11
CA GLU A 24 10.58 -10.00 14.48
C GLU A 24 9.09 -9.95 14.80
N VAL A 25 8.31 -9.40 13.88
CA VAL A 25 6.85 -9.40 13.97
C VAL A 25 6.31 -10.84 14.04
N LEU A 26 6.80 -11.74 13.18
CA LEU A 26 6.40 -13.14 13.20
C LEU A 26 6.79 -13.86 14.51
N ALA A 27 7.96 -13.54 15.07
CA ALA A 27 8.37 -14.08 16.37
C ALA A 27 7.45 -13.60 17.50
N ALA A 28 7.07 -12.31 17.52
CA ALA A 28 6.12 -11.78 18.48
C ALA A 28 4.74 -12.44 18.36
N LYS A 29 4.27 -12.73 17.13
CA LYS A 29 3.01 -13.46 16.91
C LYS A 29 3.06 -14.90 17.43
N LEU A 30 4.21 -15.57 17.39
CA LEU A 30 4.37 -16.92 17.94
C LEU A 30 4.24 -16.93 19.47
N VAL A 31 4.87 -15.98 20.16
CA VAL A 31 4.75 -15.83 21.62
C VAL A 31 3.29 -15.62 22.01
N ARG A 32 2.60 -14.72 21.31
CA ARG A 32 1.18 -14.46 21.55
C ARG A 32 0.32 -15.71 21.34
N ALA A 33 0.61 -16.52 20.32
CA ALA A 33 -0.14 -17.75 20.07
C ALA A 33 0.06 -18.79 21.21
N GLU A 34 1.25 -18.84 21.80
CA GLU A 34 1.52 -19.65 22.99
C GLU A 34 0.68 -19.19 24.19
N GLU A 35 0.66 -17.88 24.45
CA GLU A 35 -0.11 -17.26 25.53
C GLU A 35 -1.62 -17.47 25.37
N GLU A 36 -2.12 -17.48 24.13
CA GLU A 36 -3.52 -17.77 23.80
C GLU A 36 -3.87 -19.27 23.88
N GLY A 37 -2.90 -20.13 24.23
CA GLY A 37 -3.13 -21.55 24.54
C GLY A 37 -2.93 -22.51 23.37
N LEU A 38 -2.16 -22.12 22.35
CA LEU A 38 -1.81 -23.03 21.25
C LEU A 38 -0.97 -24.21 21.77
N SER A 39 -1.34 -25.43 21.39
CA SER A 39 -0.60 -26.63 21.82
C SER A 39 0.85 -26.60 21.34
N ALA A 40 1.77 -27.20 22.11
CA ALA A 40 3.20 -27.25 21.77
C ALA A 40 3.47 -27.88 20.38
N VAL A 41 2.67 -28.89 19.99
CA VAL A 41 2.78 -29.54 18.67
C VAL A 41 2.39 -28.57 17.56
N SER A 42 1.29 -27.86 17.72
CA SER A 42 0.81 -26.87 16.75
C SER A 42 1.73 -25.64 16.68
N LEU A 43 2.31 -25.24 17.81
CA LEU A 43 3.24 -24.12 17.89
C LEU A 43 4.53 -24.40 17.13
N GLU A 44 5.09 -25.61 17.26
CA GLU A 44 6.27 -26.03 16.49
C GLU A 44 5.96 -26.12 14.99
N GLN A 45 4.77 -26.64 14.62
CA GLN A 45 4.32 -26.64 13.22
C GLN A 45 4.23 -25.22 12.66
N LEU A 46 3.62 -24.29 13.40
CA LEU A 46 3.49 -22.89 12.99
C LEU A 46 4.86 -22.22 12.84
N ARG A 47 5.75 -22.43 13.82
CA ARG A 47 7.13 -21.91 13.78
C ARG A 47 7.87 -22.40 12.53
N ARG A 48 7.75 -23.68 12.20
CA ARG A 48 8.36 -24.26 10.99
C ARG A 48 7.80 -23.63 9.72
N LEU A 49 6.49 -23.45 9.63
CA LEU A 49 5.84 -22.83 8.46
C LEU A 49 6.28 -21.38 8.28
N LEU A 50 6.27 -20.59 9.35
CA LEU A 50 6.68 -19.18 9.29
C LEU A 50 8.15 -19.01 8.91
N LYS A 51 9.02 -19.93 9.34
CA LYS A 51 10.43 -19.96 8.93
C LYS A 51 10.62 -20.32 7.46
N VAL A 52 9.81 -21.24 6.93
CA VAL A 52 9.89 -21.66 5.52
C VAL A 52 9.36 -20.57 4.59
N TYR A 53 8.26 -19.91 4.97
CA TYR A 53 7.57 -18.91 4.16
C TYR A 53 7.79 -17.48 4.66
N THR A 54 8.91 -17.20 5.31
CA THR A 54 9.24 -15.87 5.83
C THR A 54 9.22 -14.83 4.72
N ASP A 55 9.64 -15.22 3.53
CA ASP A 55 9.66 -14.42 2.30
C ASP A 55 8.28 -14.23 1.66
N VAL A 56 7.19 -14.75 2.24
CA VAL A 56 5.81 -14.44 1.79
C VAL A 56 5.26 -13.22 2.52
N PHE A 57 5.69 -12.99 3.76
CA PHE A 57 5.17 -11.90 4.60
C PHE A 57 5.90 -10.59 4.28
N ARG A 58 5.14 -9.50 4.25
CA ARG A 58 5.63 -8.16 3.92
C ARG A 58 5.01 -7.15 4.88
N LEU A 59 5.84 -6.26 5.40
CA LEU A 59 5.41 -5.10 6.19
C LEU A 59 5.15 -3.89 5.28
N GLU A 60 5.93 -3.79 4.20
CA GLU A 60 5.80 -2.73 3.20
C GLU A 60 5.56 -3.32 1.81
N MET A 61 4.88 -2.55 0.95
CA MET A 61 4.83 -2.86 -0.47
C MET A 61 6.23 -2.62 -1.05
N SER A 62 6.83 -3.68 -1.56
CA SER A 62 8.22 -3.68 -2.02
C SER A 62 8.30 -3.99 -3.51
N CYS A 63 9.25 -3.36 -4.21
CA CYS A 63 9.59 -3.57 -5.63
C CYS A 63 10.10 -5.00 -5.92
N TYR A 64 9.21 -5.99 -5.94
CA TYR A 64 9.53 -7.32 -6.47
C TYR A 64 9.30 -7.35 -7.98
N PRO A 65 10.15 -8.05 -8.74
CA PRO A 65 9.90 -8.25 -10.16
C PRO A 65 8.55 -8.97 -10.33
N PRO A 66 7.76 -8.59 -11.35
CA PRO A 66 6.50 -9.24 -11.62
C PRO A 66 6.71 -10.74 -11.81
N ILE A 67 5.75 -11.52 -11.30
CA ILE A 67 5.74 -12.97 -11.51
C ILE A 67 5.73 -13.22 -13.03
N LYS A 68 6.47 -14.24 -13.48
CA LYS A 68 6.63 -14.60 -14.91
C LYS A 68 5.36 -15.21 -15.51
N VAL A 69 4.29 -14.43 -15.55
CA VAL A 69 3.01 -14.76 -16.18
C VAL A 69 2.75 -13.81 -17.35
N GLU A 70 1.85 -14.20 -18.25
CA GLU A 70 1.42 -13.29 -19.32
C GLU A 70 0.81 -12.01 -18.70
N PRO A 71 1.25 -10.81 -19.13
CA PRO A 71 0.69 -9.56 -18.62
C PRO A 71 -0.82 -9.49 -18.82
N LEU A 72 -1.53 -8.93 -17.84
CA LEU A 72 -2.96 -8.68 -17.94
C LEU A 72 -3.26 -7.71 -19.10
N LYS A 73 -4.07 -8.17 -20.06
CA LYS A 73 -4.53 -7.35 -21.19
C LYS A 73 -5.97 -6.86 -20.94
N VAL A 74 -6.11 -5.56 -20.67
CA VAL A 74 -7.42 -4.92 -20.50
C VAL A 74 -8.12 -4.80 -21.86
N ARG A 75 -9.35 -5.32 -21.97
CA ARG A 75 -10.18 -5.23 -23.18
C ARG A 75 -11.18 -4.08 -23.04
N VAL A 76 -11.09 -3.10 -23.93
CA VAL A 76 -12.02 -1.97 -23.98
C VAL A 76 -13.19 -2.31 -24.92
N LYS A 77 -14.40 -1.84 -24.60
CA LYS A 77 -15.59 -1.99 -25.46
C LYS A 77 -15.34 -1.32 -26.82
N GLN A 78 -15.83 -1.93 -27.90
CA GLN A 78 -15.55 -1.50 -29.29
C GLN A 78 -15.95 -0.05 -29.62
N ALA A 79 -16.93 0.52 -28.92
CA ALA A 79 -17.41 1.88 -29.12
C ALA A 79 -16.90 2.87 -28.06
N ALA A 80 -15.98 2.47 -27.17
CA ALA A 80 -15.48 3.37 -26.14
C ALA A 80 -14.49 4.38 -26.76
N SER A 81 -14.68 5.65 -26.45
CA SER A 81 -13.75 6.72 -26.78
C SER A 81 -12.87 7.05 -25.57
N PRO A 82 -11.61 7.46 -25.79
CA PRO A 82 -10.74 7.89 -24.70
C PRO A 82 -11.30 9.13 -24.00
N VAL A 83 -11.32 9.08 -22.67
CA VAL A 83 -11.70 10.21 -21.81
C VAL A 83 -10.51 10.62 -20.96
N LYS A 84 -10.26 11.93 -20.89
CA LYS A 84 -9.21 12.51 -20.08
C LYS A 84 -9.83 13.50 -19.11
N PHE A 85 -9.91 13.13 -17.84
CA PHE A 85 -10.33 14.02 -16.78
C PHE A 85 -9.19 14.95 -16.36
N GLU A 86 -9.56 16.18 -16.03
CA GLU A 86 -8.65 17.12 -15.37
C GLU A 86 -8.55 16.81 -13.88
N LEU A 87 -7.41 17.13 -13.29
CA LEU A 87 -7.18 16.97 -11.86
C LEU A 87 -8.11 17.89 -11.06
N HIS A 88 -8.73 17.36 -10.00
CA HIS A 88 -9.51 18.17 -9.07
C HIS A 88 -8.65 19.17 -8.30
N ARG A 89 -9.25 20.30 -7.91
CA ARG A 89 -8.58 21.27 -7.03
C ARG A 89 -8.54 20.72 -5.61
N TYR A 90 -7.34 20.41 -5.12
CA TYR A 90 -7.09 19.96 -3.76
C TYR A 90 -6.42 21.05 -2.92
N PRO A 91 -6.72 21.13 -1.61
CA PRO A 91 -5.93 21.91 -0.66
C PRO A 91 -4.45 21.50 -0.68
N PRO A 92 -3.51 22.40 -0.30
CA PRO A 92 -2.07 22.12 -0.36
C PRO A 92 -1.65 20.83 0.36
N LEU A 93 -2.20 20.59 1.55
CA LEU A 93 -1.93 19.38 2.34
C LEU A 93 -2.31 18.08 1.61
N HIS A 94 -3.47 18.09 0.97
CA HIS A 94 -3.95 16.95 0.19
C HIS A 94 -3.04 16.72 -1.04
N MET A 95 -2.59 17.79 -1.68
CA MET A 95 -1.63 17.70 -2.79
C MET A 95 -0.28 17.13 -2.35
N GLU A 96 0.21 17.50 -1.17
CA GLU A 96 1.44 16.96 -0.60
C GLU A 96 1.30 15.47 -0.32
N TYR A 97 0.20 15.05 0.29
CA TYR A 97 -0.13 13.63 0.48
C TYR A 97 -0.17 12.85 -0.85
N LEU A 98 -0.89 13.37 -1.85
CA LEU A 98 -0.97 12.74 -3.17
C LEU A 98 0.41 12.56 -3.80
N LYS A 99 1.26 13.58 -3.71
CA LYS A 99 2.65 13.51 -4.23
C LYS A 99 3.47 12.47 -3.48
N GLY A 100 3.35 12.38 -2.16
CA GLY A 100 4.03 11.36 -1.35
C GLY A 100 3.64 9.94 -1.78
N GLN A 101 2.33 9.69 -1.91
CA GLN A 101 1.80 8.39 -2.33
C GLN A 101 2.22 8.00 -3.75
N VAL A 102 2.10 8.94 -4.71
CA VAL A 102 2.56 8.70 -6.10
C VAL A 102 4.07 8.44 -6.14
N GLY A 103 4.85 9.18 -5.34
CA GLY A 103 6.29 8.99 -5.24
C GLY A 103 6.67 7.63 -4.65
N GLU A 104 5.93 7.11 -3.66
CA GLU A 104 6.10 5.75 -3.16
C GLU A 104 5.84 4.72 -4.25
N LEU A 105 4.68 4.79 -4.91
CA LEU A 105 4.31 3.85 -5.98
C LEU A 105 5.31 3.87 -7.15
N GLU A 106 5.86 5.04 -7.49
CA GLU A 106 6.87 5.18 -8.53
C GLU A 106 8.21 4.58 -8.09
N ARG A 107 8.66 4.82 -6.85
CA ARG A 107 9.87 4.19 -6.29
C ARG A 107 9.76 2.67 -6.27
N ASP A 108 8.56 2.15 -5.99
CA ASP A 108 8.30 0.71 -5.94
C ASP A 108 8.08 0.08 -7.33
N GLY A 109 8.12 0.87 -8.40
CA GLY A 109 7.95 0.41 -9.78
C GLY A 109 6.52 -0.04 -10.12
N LEU A 110 5.53 0.34 -9.30
CA LEU A 110 4.12 -0.03 -9.49
C LEU A 110 3.42 0.87 -10.52
N ILE A 111 3.91 2.10 -10.70
CA ILE A 111 3.43 3.05 -11.71
C ILE A 111 4.60 3.64 -12.48
N HIS A 112 4.32 4.23 -13.63
CA HIS A 112 5.29 5.00 -14.40
C HIS A 112 4.63 6.24 -15.01
N GLN A 113 5.43 7.28 -15.28
CA GLN A 113 4.92 8.45 -15.99
C GLN A 113 4.55 8.09 -17.44
N ASN A 114 3.34 8.46 -17.88
CA ASN A 114 2.87 8.26 -19.25
C ASN A 114 2.24 9.54 -19.84
N ASN A 115 3.08 10.38 -20.44
CA ASN A 115 2.64 11.64 -21.05
C ASN A 115 1.87 11.47 -22.38
N ARG A 116 1.83 10.24 -22.92
CA ARG A 116 1.13 9.93 -24.19
C ARG A 116 -0.26 9.35 -23.97
N SER A 117 -0.67 9.11 -22.72
CA SER A 117 -1.98 8.54 -22.46
C SER A 117 -3.11 9.45 -22.94
N ARG A 118 -4.06 8.85 -23.65
CA ARG A 118 -5.32 9.49 -24.04
C ARG A 118 -6.42 9.27 -22.99
N TRP A 119 -6.16 8.39 -22.03
CA TRP A 119 -7.03 8.06 -20.91
C TRP A 119 -6.44 8.63 -19.62
N ALA A 120 -7.26 9.34 -18.84
CA ALA A 120 -6.89 9.72 -17.49
C ALA A 120 -8.14 9.89 -16.63
N CYS A 121 -8.07 9.43 -15.39
CA CYS A 121 -9.03 9.73 -14.34
C CYS A 121 -8.36 10.66 -13.31
N ALA A 122 -9.18 11.40 -12.58
CA ALA A 122 -8.69 12.20 -11.47
C ALA A 122 -8.53 11.31 -10.23
N PRO A 123 -7.43 11.43 -9.46
CA PRO A 123 -7.32 10.82 -8.16
C PRO A 123 -8.36 11.44 -7.21
N LEU A 124 -8.91 10.62 -6.34
CA LEU A 124 -9.81 10.94 -5.23
C LEU A 124 -9.10 10.62 -3.91
N ILE A 125 -9.32 11.47 -2.92
CA ILE A 125 -8.90 11.22 -1.54
C ILE A 125 -10.14 10.85 -0.75
N GLY A 126 -10.19 9.60 -0.30
CA GLY A 126 -11.33 9.09 0.47
C GLY A 126 -11.43 9.77 1.85
N PRO A 127 -12.64 9.98 2.39
CA PRO A 127 -12.87 10.59 3.71
C PRO A 127 -12.53 9.65 4.88
N GLN A 128 -11.76 8.59 4.64
CA GLN A 128 -11.39 7.63 5.68
C GLN A 128 -10.49 8.31 6.72
N LYS A 129 -10.53 7.76 7.94
CA LYS A 129 -9.71 8.22 9.08
C LYS A 129 -8.22 8.32 8.70
N ASP A 130 -7.79 7.40 7.83
CA ASP A 130 -6.49 7.41 7.17
C ASP A 130 -6.74 7.65 5.68
N TRP A 131 -6.22 8.74 5.13
CA TRP A 131 -6.43 9.09 3.72
C TRP A 131 -5.99 7.92 2.82
N ARG A 132 -6.74 7.70 1.74
CA ARG A 132 -6.38 6.73 0.70
C ARG A 132 -6.55 7.35 -0.67
N LEU A 133 -5.54 7.15 -1.51
CA LEU A 133 -5.59 7.45 -2.93
C LEU A 133 -6.48 6.42 -3.64
N GLN A 134 -7.48 6.90 -4.37
CA GLN A 134 -8.35 6.10 -5.22
C GLN A 134 -8.48 6.76 -6.59
N ASN A 135 -8.61 5.99 -7.66
CA ASN A 135 -8.96 6.53 -8.97
C ASN A 135 -10.48 6.61 -9.13
N ASP A 136 -11.00 7.70 -9.71
CA ASP A 136 -12.41 7.78 -10.11
C ASP A 136 -12.62 7.09 -11.46
N ASP A 137 -12.76 5.77 -11.44
CA ASP A 137 -12.90 4.94 -12.66
C ASP A 137 -14.37 4.76 -13.10
N ARG A 138 -15.28 5.66 -12.69
CA ARG A 138 -16.72 5.58 -13.01
C ARG A 138 -17.08 5.99 -14.43
#